data_AF-A0A2N9IPZ9-F1
#
_entry.id   AF-A0A2N9IPZ9-F1
#
_cell.length_a   1.000
_cell.length_b   1.000
_cell.length_c   1.000
_cell.angle_alpha   90.00
_cell.angle_beta   90.00
_cell.angle_gamma   90.00
#
_symmetry.space_group_name_H-M   'P 1'
#
loop_
_entity.id
_entity.type
_entity.pdbx_description
1 polymer ?
#
loop_
_entity_poly.entity_id
_entity_poly.type
_entity_poly.pdbx_seq_one_letter_code
_entity_poly.pdbx_strand_id
1 'polypeptide(L)'
;MGAPSCGWVYCGSHNFSAAAWGRPISNPFRSRANGPEKGNSSLGLRLHICNYELGIIFIFPQTKGGSGKNCTNLDDVVLPFVVPAPKYGSRDRPATKQAMREALADLTEQEREKLVELVATEEMMEEIPDEEEEPIEATSYAAEEKEDEKAYVEQLWSQVDSSQSC
;
A
#
# COMPACT_ATOMS: atom_id res chain seq x y z
N MET A 1 -17.76 1.43 -31.30
CA MET A 1 -18.30 1.81 -29.97
C MET A 1 -17.90 0.71 -29.00
N GLY A 2 -17.07 1.04 -28.01
CA GLY A 2 -16.70 0.10 -26.94
C GLY A 2 -17.90 -0.20 -26.04
N ALA A 3 -17.90 -1.37 -25.40
CA ALA A 3 -18.92 -1.71 -24.41
C ALA A 3 -18.83 -0.75 -23.21
N PRO A 4 -19.96 -0.35 -22.60
CA PRO A 4 -19.96 0.50 -21.41
C PRO A 4 -19.26 -0.22 -20.26
N SER A 5 -18.31 0.47 -19.60
CA SER A 5 -17.63 -0.06 -18.42
C SER A 5 -18.56 -0.01 -17.20
N CYS A 6 -18.70 -1.14 -16.52
CA CYS A 6 -19.56 -1.27 -15.34
C CYS A 6 -18.80 -1.97 -14.21
N GLY A 7 -19.07 -1.57 -12.97
CA GLY A 7 -18.37 -2.14 -11.82
C GLY A 7 -18.49 -1.25 -10.59
N TRP A 8 -17.53 -1.41 -9.68
CA TRP A 8 -17.43 -0.61 -8.48
C TRP A 8 -15.96 -0.39 -8.13
N VAL A 9 -15.68 0.73 -7.48
CA VAL A 9 -14.38 1.04 -6.89
C VAL A 9 -14.57 1.17 -5.38
N TYR A 10 -13.70 0.51 -4.63
CA TYR A 10 -13.68 0.58 -3.18
C TYR A 10 -12.42 1.31 -2.72
N CYS A 11 -12.59 2.27 -1.81
CA CYS A 11 -11.50 2.96 -1.13
C CYS A 11 -11.79 2.95 0.38
N GLY A 12 -10.87 2.44 1.18
CA GLY A 12 -11.04 2.40 2.63
C GLY A 12 -9.79 1.94 3.35
N SER A 13 -9.88 1.88 4.68
CA SER A 13 -8.76 1.52 5.57
C SER A 13 -8.42 0.02 5.58
N HIS A 14 -9.24 -0.82 4.95
CA HIS A 14 -9.13 -2.27 5.06
C HIS A 14 -7.88 -2.78 4.33
N ASN A 15 -6.90 -3.25 5.09
CA ASN A 15 -5.83 -4.08 4.54
C ASN A 15 -6.36 -5.47 4.13
N PHE A 16 -5.60 -6.20 3.32
CA PHE A 16 -5.96 -7.57 2.90
C PHE A 16 -5.75 -8.58 4.03
N SER A 17 -6.66 -8.58 5.01
CA SER A 17 -6.59 -9.44 6.20
C SER A 17 -7.98 -9.88 6.68
N ALA A 18 -8.05 -11.05 7.31
CA ALA A 18 -9.28 -11.54 7.94
C ALA A 18 -9.70 -10.70 9.16
N ALA A 19 -8.77 -9.96 9.77
CA ALA A 19 -9.09 -9.06 10.88
C ALA A 19 -9.93 -7.87 10.41
N ALA A 20 -9.63 -7.34 9.21
CA ALA A 20 -10.36 -6.24 8.58
C ALA A 20 -11.66 -6.70 7.89
N TRP A 21 -11.60 -7.78 7.10
CA TRP A 21 -12.74 -8.25 6.29
C TRP A 21 -13.66 -9.24 6.99
N GLY A 22 -13.18 -9.82 8.10
CA GLY A 22 -13.89 -10.84 8.87
C GLY A 22 -13.65 -12.26 8.37
N ARG A 23 -13.92 -13.21 9.25
CA ARG A 23 -13.95 -14.65 8.95
C ARG A 23 -15.26 -15.28 9.41
N PRO A 24 -15.89 -16.15 8.62
CA PRO A 24 -17.04 -16.92 9.08
C PRO A 24 -16.64 -17.82 10.25
N ILE A 25 -17.49 -17.89 11.27
CA ILE A 25 -17.39 -18.83 12.39
C ILE A 25 -18.70 -19.63 12.48
N SER A 26 -18.57 -20.94 12.57
CA SER A 26 -19.71 -21.83 12.84
C SER A 26 -20.08 -21.75 14.31
N ASN A 27 -21.35 -21.63 14.64
CA ASN A 27 -21.81 -21.72 16.01
C ASN A 27 -21.78 -23.20 16.48
N PRO A 28 -20.94 -23.60 17.45
CA PRO A 28 -20.90 -24.99 17.93
C PRO A 28 -22.20 -25.40 18.66
N PHE A 29 -23.00 -24.44 19.12
CA PHE A 29 -24.24 -24.69 19.87
C PHE A 29 -25.40 -25.27 19.06
N ARG A 30 -25.27 -25.46 17.74
CA ARG A 30 -26.31 -26.10 16.90
C ARG A 30 -25.93 -27.52 16.44
N SER A 31 -24.97 -28.16 17.09
CA SER A 31 -24.62 -29.56 16.82
C SER A 31 -25.29 -30.49 17.83
N ARG A 32 -26.59 -30.75 17.61
CA ARG A 32 -27.32 -31.99 17.97
C ARG A 32 -28.75 -31.89 17.44
N ALA A 33 -28.89 -31.92 16.12
CA ALA A 33 -30.14 -32.37 15.50
C ALA A 33 -29.72 -33.40 14.45
N ASN A 34 -29.81 -34.67 14.84
CA ASN A 34 -29.58 -35.81 13.95
C ASN A 34 -30.62 -35.76 12.82
N GLY A 35 -30.18 -35.53 11.58
CA GLY A 35 -31.00 -35.67 10.39
C GLY A 35 -30.15 -35.50 9.13
N PRO A 36 -30.30 -36.35 8.09
CA PRO A 36 -29.50 -36.25 6.87
C PRO A 36 -30.11 -35.21 5.95
N GLU A 37 -29.99 -33.93 6.30
CA GLU A 37 -30.40 -32.84 5.40
C GLU A 37 -29.19 -32.03 4.95
N LYS A 38 -28.74 -32.41 3.75
CA LYS A 38 -27.85 -31.68 2.87
C LYS A 38 -28.51 -30.34 2.49
N GLY A 39 -28.31 -29.33 3.33
CA GLY A 39 -28.76 -27.97 3.07
C GLY A 39 -27.73 -26.98 3.58
N ASN A 40 -27.12 -26.22 2.65
CA ASN A 40 -26.17 -25.14 2.91
C ASN A 40 -26.86 -23.95 3.60
N SER A 41 -27.36 -24.16 4.83
CA SER A 41 -28.11 -23.16 5.57
C SER A 41 -27.15 -22.18 6.23
N SER A 42 -27.05 -20.97 5.66
CA SER A 42 -26.30 -19.84 6.21
C SER A 42 -26.86 -19.32 7.54
N LEU A 43 -28.00 -19.83 8.01
CA LEU A 43 -28.74 -19.43 9.21
C LEU A 43 -28.05 -19.73 10.56
N GLY A 44 -26.76 -20.09 10.55
CA GLY A 44 -25.94 -20.36 11.73
C GLY A 44 -24.49 -19.88 11.65
N LEU A 45 -24.12 -19.14 10.61
CA LEU A 45 -22.77 -18.60 10.44
C LEU A 45 -22.73 -17.17 11.01
N ARG A 46 -21.82 -16.92 11.95
CA ARG A 46 -21.51 -15.57 12.43
C ARG A 46 -20.25 -15.08 11.72
N LEU A 47 -20.18 -13.80 11.37
CA LEU A 47 -18.95 -13.18 10.86
C LEU A 47 -18.19 -12.56 12.03
N HIS A 48 -16.93 -12.93 12.21
CA HIS A 48 -16.06 -12.38 13.25
C HIS A 48 -15.05 -11.41 12.63
N ILE A 49 -15.15 -10.13 12.98
CA ILE A 49 -14.29 -9.03 12.53
C ILE A 49 -13.56 -8.50 13.77
N CYS A 50 -12.26 -8.26 13.67
CA CYS A 50 -11.44 -7.84 14.81
C CYS A 50 -11.15 -6.34 14.83
N ASN A 51 -11.14 -5.70 13.65
CA ASN A 51 -10.74 -4.30 13.52
C ASN A 51 -11.94 -3.38 13.27
N TYR A 52 -11.81 -2.14 13.69
CA TYR A 52 -12.66 -1.05 13.22
C TYR A 52 -12.08 -0.52 11.92
N GLU A 53 -12.88 -0.57 10.86
CA GLU A 53 -12.43 -0.18 9.54
C GLU A 53 -13.58 0.56 8.83
N LEU A 54 -13.25 1.51 7.95
CA LEU A 54 -14.22 2.30 7.20
C LEU A 54 -13.80 2.42 5.73
N GLY A 55 -14.77 2.47 4.82
CA GLY A 55 -14.52 2.71 3.41
C GLY A 55 -15.77 3.16 2.66
N ILE A 56 -15.54 3.68 1.46
CA ILE A 56 -16.55 4.20 0.54
C ILE A 56 -16.53 3.31 -0.71
N ILE A 57 -17.73 2.97 -1.21
CA ILE A 57 -17.90 2.23 -2.46
C ILE A 57 -18.54 3.17 -3.49
N PHE A 58 -17.85 3.39 -4.60
CA PHE A 58 -18.38 4.06 -5.78
C PHE A 58 -18.96 3.01 -6.73
N ILE A 59 -20.25 3.09 -7.03
CA ILE A 59 -20.96 2.09 -7.85
C ILE A 59 -21.28 2.69 -9.22
N PHE A 60 -20.86 2.01 -10.28
CA PHE A 60 -21.06 2.40 -11.67
C PHE A 60 -22.02 1.42 -12.35
N PRO A 61 -23.33 1.68 -12.33
CA PRO A 61 -24.34 0.77 -12.85
C PRO A 61 -24.30 0.71 -14.39
N GLN A 62 -24.73 -0.42 -14.95
CA GLN A 62 -24.97 -0.51 -16.40
C GLN A 62 -26.17 0.37 -16.77
N THR A 63 -25.93 1.45 -17.51
CA THR A 63 -26.98 2.34 -18.00
C THR A 63 -27.76 1.66 -19.14
N LYS A 64 -28.84 0.96 -18.80
CA LYS A 64 -29.79 0.48 -19.81
C LYS A 64 -30.67 1.65 -20.27
N GLY A 65 -30.24 2.33 -21.33
CA GLY A 65 -31.05 3.20 -22.19
C GLY A 65 -31.93 4.24 -21.49
N GLY A 66 -31.45 5.49 -21.38
CA GLY A 66 -32.29 6.58 -20.89
C GLY A 66 -31.57 7.92 -20.83
N SER A 67 -31.73 8.71 -21.90
CA SER A 67 -31.66 10.18 -21.96
C SER A 67 -30.71 10.91 -20.99
N GLY A 68 -29.51 11.24 -21.49
CA GLY A 68 -28.99 12.61 -21.40
C GLY A 68 -28.58 13.14 -20.02
N LYS A 69 -28.17 12.28 -19.09
CA LYS A 69 -27.43 12.73 -17.89
C LYS A 69 -26.03 12.14 -17.95
N ASN A 70 -25.02 12.97 -17.70
CA ASN A 70 -23.61 12.58 -17.65
C ASN A 70 -23.41 11.51 -16.57
N CYS A 71 -23.70 10.25 -16.88
CA CYS A 71 -23.39 9.13 -16.01
C CYS A 71 -21.87 9.00 -16.03
N THR A 72 -21.24 9.16 -14.88
CA THR A 72 -19.83 8.82 -14.71
C THR A 72 -19.67 7.33 -15.03
N ASN A 73 -18.73 7.01 -15.91
CA ASN A 73 -18.33 5.66 -16.24
C ASN A 73 -17.24 5.19 -15.27
N LEU A 74 -17.01 3.88 -15.22
CA LEU A 74 -15.91 3.33 -14.40
C LEU A 74 -14.54 3.88 -14.85
N ASP A 75 -14.40 4.14 -16.14
CA ASP A 75 -13.17 4.69 -16.73
C ASP A 75 -12.91 6.16 -16.36
N ASP A 76 -13.90 6.87 -15.81
CA ASP A 76 -13.74 8.26 -15.35
C ASP A 76 -13.03 8.34 -13.98
N VAL A 77 -12.78 7.20 -13.33
CA VAL A 77 -12.07 7.15 -12.06
C VAL A 77 -10.57 7.25 -12.29
N VAL A 78 -9.97 8.34 -11.82
CA VAL A 78 -8.51 8.51 -11.80
C VAL A 78 -7.92 7.62 -10.70
N LEU A 79 -7.16 6.60 -11.09
CA LEU A 79 -6.48 5.70 -10.17
C LEU A 79 -5.06 6.20 -9.87
N PRO A 80 -4.58 6.11 -8.62
CA PRO A 80 -3.24 6.57 -8.23
C PRO A 80 -2.10 5.62 -8.66
N PHE A 81 -2.39 4.67 -9.54
CA PHE A 81 -1.45 3.65 -10.02
C PHE A 81 -1.71 3.31 -11.49
N VAL A 82 -0.71 2.73 -12.14
CA VAL A 82 -0.77 2.34 -13.55
C VAL A 82 -1.75 1.18 -13.75
N VAL A 83 -2.55 1.26 -14.82
CA VAL A 83 -3.49 0.22 -15.24
C VAL A 83 -3.18 -0.22 -16.68
N PRO A 84 -3.06 -1.53 -16.98
CA PRO A 84 -3.18 -2.65 -16.04
C PRO A 84 -1.97 -2.76 -15.08
N ALA A 85 -2.20 -3.36 -13.91
CA ALA A 85 -1.13 -3.59 -12.95
C ALA A 85 -0.02 -4.48 -13.57
N PRO A 86 1.26 -4.07 -13.50
CA PRO A 86 2.37 -4.88 -13.97
C PRO A 86 2.41 -6.24 -13.27
N LYS A 87 2.71 -7.32 -14.02
CA LYS A 87 2.90 -8.65 -13.44
C LYS A 87 4.30 -8.75 -12.84
N TYR A 88 4.39 -9.45 -11.72
CA TYR A 88 5.67 -9.80 -11.10
C TYR A 88 6.48 -10.64 -12.08
N GLY A 89 7.77 -10.32 -12.21
CA GLY A 89 8.74 -11.09 -12.95
C GLY A 89 9.08 -12.41 -12.27
N SER A 90 9.82 -13.27 -12.96
CA SER A 90 10.20 -14.60 -12.46
C SER A 90 11.11 -14.58 -11.23
N ARG A 91 11.83 -13.46 -11.01
CA ARG A 91 12.72 -13.24 -9.85
C ARG A 91 12.09 -12.37 -8.78
N ASP A 92 10.89 -11.83 -9.02
CA ASP A 92 10.24 -10.97 -8.06
C ASP A 92 9.68 -11.79 -6.91
N ARG A 93 9.74 -11.21 -5.71
CA ARG A 93 9.16 -11.76 -4.49
C ARG A 93 8.26 -10.71 -3.83
N PRO A 94 7.19 -11.10 -3.13
CA PRO A 94 6.40 -10.16 -2.34
C PRO A 94 7.30 -9.41 -1.34
N ALA A 95 7.04 -8.12 -1.15
CA ALA A 95 7.76 -7.26 -0.21
C ALA A 95 7.39 -7.60 1.25
N THR A 96 7.75 -8.80 1.69
CA THR A 96 7.61 -9.19 3.09
C THR A 96 8.73 -8.57 3.92
N LYS A 97 8.51 -8.38 5.23
CA LYS A 97 9.53 -7.85 6.14
C LYS A 97 10.84 -8.65 6.07
N GLN A 98 10.74 -9.97 5.90
CA GLN A 98 11.90 -10.85 5.75
C GLN A 98 12.59 -10.62 4.40
N ALA A 99 11.84 -10.65 3.29
CA ALA A 99 12.41 -10.43 1.96
C ALA A 99 13.10 -9.06 1.83
N MET A 100 12.55 -8.02 2.46
CA MET A 100 13.17 -6.70 2.50
C MET A 100 14.48 -6.70 3.32
N ARG A 101 14.50 -7.38 4.48
CA ARG A 101 15.72 -7.50 5.28
C ARG A 101 16.82 -8.25 4.54
N GLU A 102 16.47 -9.35 3.89
CA GLU A 102 17.41 -10.14 3.08
C GLU A 102 17.95 -9.31 1.92
N ALA A 103 17.09 -8.61 1.18
CA ALA A 103 17.53 -7.74 0.09
C ALA A 103 18.49 -6.64 0.56
N LEU A 104 18.27 -6.07 1.76
CA LEU A 104 19.19 -5.09 2.34
C LEU A 104 20.54 -5.73 2.72
N ALA A 105 20.53 -6.94 3.27
CA ALA A 105 21.77 -7.66 3.58
C ALA A 105 22.57 -7.99 2.31
N ASP A 106 21.88 -8.46 1.26
CA ASP A 106 22.51 -8.77 -0.03
C ASP A 106 23.13 -7.51 -0.66
N LEU A 107 22.45 -6.36 -0.56
CA LEU A 107 22.98 -5.06 -1.00
C LEU A 107 24.26 -4.68 -0.25
N THR A 108 24.27 -4.78 1.07
CA THR A 108 25.45 -4.45 1.89
C THR A 108 26.64 -5.38 1.58
N GLU A 109 26.41 -6.67 1.39
CA GLU A 109 27.48 -7.59 0.98
C GLU A 109 28.01 -7.25 -0.41
N GLN A 110 27.13 -6.95 -1.36
CA GLN A 110 27.54 -6.54 -2.71
C GLN A 110 28.33 -5.24 -2.71
N GLU A 111 27.97 -4.27 -1.86
CA GLU A 111 28.72 -3.02 -1.68
C GLU A 111 30.10 -3.28 -1.06
N ARG A 112 30.19 -4.17 -0.06
CA ARG A 112 31.45 -4.59 0.55
C ARG A 112 32.36 -5.29 -0.46
N GLU A 113 31.81 -6.20 -1.26
CA GLU A 113 32.56 -6.89 -2.32
C GLU A 113 33.09 -5.90 -3.36
N LYS A 114 32.26 -4.95 -3.79
CA LYS A 114 32.66 -3.89 -4.73
C LYS A 114 33.79 -3.00 -4.17
N LEU A 115 33.74 -2.67 -2.88
CA LEU A 115 34.79 -1.88 -2.23
C LEU A 115 36.12 -2.65 -2.15
N VAL A 116 36.07 -3.94 -1.83
CA VAL A 116 37.27 -4.80 -1.83
C VAL A 116 37.86 -4.94 -3.23
N GLU A 117 37.02 -5.06 -4.27
CA GLU A 117 37.46 -5.10 -5.66
C GLU A 117 38.14 -3.78 -6.08
N LEU A 118 37.58 -2.63 -5.69
CA LEU A 118 38.18 -1.30 -5.94
C LEU A 118 39.55 -1.16 -5.28
N VAL A 119 39.67 -1.50 -3.99
CA VAL A 119 40.95 -1.46 -3.26
C VAL A 119 41.97 -2.39 -3.92
N ALA A 120 41.58 -3.61 -4.31
CA ALA A 120 42.49 -4.53 -5.01
C ALA A 120 42.94 -4.01 -6.38
N THR A 121 42.09 -3.27 -7.10
CA THR A 121 42.47 -2.61 -8.36
C THR A 121 43.34 -1.37 -8.15
N GLU A 122 43.14 -0.59 -7.09
CA GLU A 122 44.00 0.54 -6.71
C GLU A 122 45.38 0.06 -6.23
N GLU A 123 45.44 -0.98 -5.39
CA GLU A 123 46.70 -1.58 -4.93
C GLU A 123 47.54 -2.17 -6.09
N MET A 124 46.91 -2.51 -7.22
CA MET A 124 47.62 -2.98 -8.43
C MET A 124 48.13 -1.81 -9.31
N MET A 125 47.79 -0.55 -8.98
CA MET A 125 48.02 0.61 -9.85
C MET A 125 48.87 1.73 -9.25
N GLU A 126 49.34 1.67 -7.99
CA GLU A 126 50.12 2.76 -7.39
C GLU A 126 51.64 2.51 -7.22
N GLU A 127 52.44 3.29 -7.97
CA GLU A 127 53.75 3.81 -7.59
C GLU A 127 53.63 5.35 -7.49
N ILE A 128 53.94 5.91 -6.30
CA ILE A 128 54.19 7.33 -5.89
C ILE A 128 53.01 8.11 -5.22
N PRO A 129 53.27 8.86 -4.10
CA PRO A 129 52.27 9.16 -3.07
C PRO A 129 51.80 10.63 -2.94
N ASP A 130 50.70 10.77 -2.18
CA ASP A 130 50.27 11.87 -1.28
C ASP A 130 49.74 13.20 -1.88
N GLU A 131 48.47 13.53 -1.61
CA GLU A 131 48.09 14.61 -0.66
C GLU A 131 46.59 14.97 -0.70
N GLU A 132 46.07 15.31 0.48
CA GLU A 132 44.86 16.08 0.84
C GLU A 132 43.49 15.37 0.97
N GLU A 133 43.22 14.89 2.20
CA GLU A 133 41.88 14.73 2.78
C GLU A 133 41.18 16.09 2.92
N GLU A 134 40.09 16.32 2.18
CA GLU A 134 39.12 17.38 2.52
C GLU A 134 38.06 16.86 3.52
N PRO A 135 37.80 17.57 4.63
CA PRO A 135 36.75 17.20 5.57
C PRO A 135 35.37 17.61 5.03
N ILE A 136 34.50 16.62 4.84
CA ILE A 136 33.09 16.79 4.48
C ILE A 136 32.36 17.40 5.69
N GLU A 137 31.99 18.68 5.59
CA GLU A 137 31.11 19.36 6.55
C GLU A 137 29.71 18.72 6.54
N ALA A 138 29.49 17.82 7.49
CA ALA A 138 28.16 17.42 7.89
C ALA A 138 27.60 18.37 8.95
N THR A 139 26.30 18.67 8.82
CA THR A 139 25.34 19.10 9.85
C THR A 139 24.85 20.55 9.78
N SER A 140 23.80 20.78 8.97
CA SER A 140 22.79 21.82 9.29
C SER A 140 21.37 21.56 8.73
N TYR A 141 21.15 20.50 7.94
CA TYR A 141 19.88 20.32 7.20
C TYR A 141 18.68 19.86 8.06
N ALA A 142 18.92 19.27 9.24
CA ALA A 142 17.85 18.64 10.03
C ALA A 142 16.98 19.61 10.86
N ALA A 143 17.39 20.88 10.99
CA ALA A 143 16.66 21.86 11.80
C ALA A 143 15.61 22.63 10.99
N GLU A 144 15.88 22.93 9.72
CA GLU A 144 14.98 23.68 8.82
C GLU A 144 13.72 22.87 8.46
N GLU A 145 13.84 21.56 8.16
CA GLU A 145 12.68 20.73 7.80
C GLU A 145 11.60 20.66 8.91
N LYS A 146 12.00 20.76 10.19
CA LYS A 146 11.05 20.68 11.31
C LYS A 146 10.19 21.92 11.51
N GLU A 147 10.68 23.10 11.16
CA GLU A 147 9.90 24.34 11.28
C GLU A 147 8.90 24.47 10.12
N ASP A 148 9.30 24.07 8.91
CA ASP A 148 8.45 24.10 7.73
C ASP A 148 7.27 23.12 7.81
N GLU A 149 7.50 21.91 8.34
CA GLU A 149 6.42 20.94 8.58
C GLU A 149 5.40 21.45 9.60
N LYS A 150 5.85 22.16 10.64
CA LYS A 150 4.96 22.69 11.68
C LYS A 150 4.06 23.82 11.14
N ALA A 151 4.62 24.71 10.33
CA ALA A 151 3.86 25.77 9.68
C ALA A 151 2.81 25.23 8.71
N TYR A 152 3.17 24.21 7.93
CA TYR A 152 2.24 23.54 7.01
C TYR A 152 1.09 22.85 7.74
N VAL A 153 1.38 22.19 8.87
CA VAL A 153 0.37 21.53 9.70
C VAL A 153 -0.59 22.56 10.33
N GLU A 154 -0.10 23.64 10.93
CA GLU A 154 -0.96 24.70 11.49
C GLU A 154 -1.88 25.33 10.43
N GLN A 155 -1.39 25.56 9.21
CA GLN A 155 -2.19 26.09 8.12
C GLN A 155 -3.35 25.16 7.72
N LEU A 156 -3.11 23.84 7.69
CA LEU A 156 -4.12 22.83 7.40
C LEU A 156 -5.22 22.76 8.47
N TRP A 157 -4.85 22.82 9.75
CA TRP A 157 -5.83 22.74 10.84
C TRP A 157 -6.69 24.01 10.98
N SER A 158 -6.15 25.19 10.68
CA SER A 158 -6.90 26.46 10.74
C SER A 158 -8.11 26.53 9.77
N GLN A 159 -8.08 25.76 8.68
CA GLN A 159 -9.17 25.72 7.69
C GLN A 159 -10.38 24.91 8.19
N VAL A 160 -10.15 23.94 9.09
CA VAL A 160 -11.20 23.09 9.66
C VAL A 160 -12.01 23.86 10.71
N ASP A 161 -11.34 24.66 11.55
CA ASP A 161 -11.98 25.44 12.60
C ASP A 161 -12.85 26.58 12.05
N SER A 162 -12.45 27.16 10.92
CA SER A 162 -13.23 28.22 10.25
C SER A 162 -14.56 27.71 9.65
N SER A 163 -14.65 26.39 9.41
CA SER A 163 -15.82 25.76 8.78
C SER A 163 -16.86 25.26 9.78
N GLN A 164 -16.55 25.26 11.08
CA GLN A 164 -17.47 24.83 12.15
C GLN A 164 -18.14 25.99 12.90
N SER A 165 -17.89 27.24 12.49
CA SER A 165 -18.60 28.41 13.01
C SER A 165 -19.78 28.77 12.09
N CYS A 166 -20.87 28.00 12.21
CA CYS A 166 -22.22 28.35 11.76
C CYS A 166 -23.22 27.91 12.83
#